data_AF-A0A8T6SIY0-F1
#
_entry.id   AF-A0A8T6SIY0-F1
#
_cell.length_a   1.000
_cell.length_b   1.000
_cell.length_c   1.000
_cell.angle_alpha   90.00
_cell.angle_beta   90.00
_cell.angle_gamma   90.00
#
_symmetry.space_group_name_H-M   'P 1'
#
loop_
_entity.id
_entity.type
_entity.pdbx_description
1 polymer ?
#
loop_
_entity_poly.entity_id
_entity_poly.type
_entity_poly.pdbx_seq_one_letter_code
_entity_poly.pdbx_strand_id
1 'polypeptide(L)'
;MKENIDMWAYTRMIVLFALSTALYAVFLWIFAQLPALQIVPGFTSVRPANAFPIVTSLLFGPASSWGAAFGNLIGYDIMGGYLTIGSIGGFIGNFFFGLLPYYTYHKFFKEEPHCKTLTSLAKFEVTVFLASSACGMIIATWLELTGILPFAYFSVVVTFNNAIAGWILGPILMALFYDRVEKLGLRWTDIMPGFKFIAEERGFRVTVGYILLWIGFVVGNFLTMGVAFGVTDAPFKETLTGYFINPIAATSLIFIIIGLVGLVFMELGRTRVE
;
A
#
# COMPACT_ATOMS: atom_id res chain seq x y z
N MET A 1 14.27 -4.00 -1.33
CA MET A 1 13.40 -4.70 -0.39
C MET A 1 14.14 -5.27 0.81
N LYS A 2 15.47 -5.44 0.74
CA LYS A 2 16.31 -5.87 1.88
C LYS A 2 16.09 -5.00 3.14
N GLU A 3 15.76 -3.73 2.97
CA GLU A 3 15.43 -2.79 4.05
C GLU A 3 14.29 -3.27 4.97
N ASN A 4 13.30 -4.03 4.47
CA ASN A 4 12.22 -4.58 5.30
C ASN A 4 12.68 -5.71 6.24
N ILE A 5 13.89 -6.25 6.01
CA ILE A 5 14.53 -7.26 6.84
C ILE A 5 15.61 -6.60 7.69
N ASP A 6 16.47 -5.79 7.08
CA ASP A 6 17.59 -5.12 7.75
C ASP A 6 17.11 -4.18 8.88
N MET A 7 15.90 -3.60 8.78
CA MET A 7 15.36 -2.69 9.79
C MET A 7 15.31 -3.29 11.20
N TRP A 8 15.14 -4.61 11.32
CA TRP A 8 15.04 -5.28 12.62
C TRP A 8 16.36 -5.29 13.40
N ALA A 9 17.48 -4.99 12.74
CA ALA A 9 18.77 -4.79 13.41
C ALA A 9 18.87 -3.41 14.12
N TYR A 10 17.94 -2.49 13.85
CA TYR A 10 17.99 -1.12 14.35
C TYR A 10 16.90 -0.89 15.40
N THR A 11 17.29 -0.68 16.66
CA THR A 11 16.34 -0.43 17.77
C THR A 11 15.39 0.74 17.49
N ARG A 12 15.89 1.82 16.88
CA ARG A 12 15.03 2.97 16.51
C ARG A 12 13.97 2.61 15.46
N MET A 13 14.29 1.72 14.51
CA MET A 13 13.32 1.24 13.53
C MET A 13 12.24 0.35 14.16
N ILE A 14 12.61 -0.46 15.16
CA ILE A 14 11.64 -1.25 15.94
C ILE A 14 10.66 -0.31 16.68
N VAL A 15 11.16 0.79 17.25
CA VAL A 15 10.32 1.80 17.90
C VAL A 15 9.38 2.47 16.88
N LEU A 16 9.89 2.85 15.70
CA LEU A 16 9.06 3.43 14.64
C LEU A 16 8.02 2.45 14.09
N PHE A 17 8.34 1.15 14.07
CA PHE A 17 7.40 0.09 13.72
C PHE A 17 6.26 0.02 14.75
N ALA A 18 6.60 -0.01 16.04
CA ALA A 18 5.61 -0.01 17.11
C ALA A 18 4.74 1.26 17.09
N LEU A 19 5.34 2.43 16.84
CA LEU A 19 4.63 3.69 16.71
C LEU A 19 3.68 3.70 15.50
N SER A 20 4.15 3.26 14.33
CA SER A 20 3.32 3.17 13.12
C SER A 20 2.16 2.20 13.31
N THR A 21 2.42 1.06 13.94
CA THR A 21 1.40 0.06 14.30
C THR A 21 0.36 0.66 15.24
N ALA A 22 0.80 1.30 16.33
CA ALA A 22 -0.09 1.85 17.34
C ALA A 22 -0.93 3.01 16.78
N LEU A 23 -0.32 3.94 16.05
CA LEU A 23 -1.05 5.03 15.40
C LEU A 23 -2.11 4.50 14.45
N TYR A 24 -1.75 3.57 13.57
CA TYR A 24 -2.73 3.04 12.63
C TYR A 24 -3.82 2.24 13.35
N ALA A 25 -3.46 1.32 14.24
CA ALA A 25 -4.41 0.47 14.96
C ALA A 25 -5.41 1.28 15.80
N VAL A 26 -4.94 2.25 16.59
CA VAL A 26 -5.80 3.03 17.49
C VAL A 26 -6.79 3.87 16.71
N PHE A 27 -6.33 4.65 15.73
CA PHE A 27 -7.24 5.48 14.94
C PHE A 27 -8.19 4.62 14.11
N LEU A 28 -7.70 3.52 13.53
CA LEU A 28 -8.54 2.60 12.77
C LEU A 28 -9.63 1.99 13.64
N TRP A 29 -9.28 1.56 14.85
CA TRP A 29 -10.22 1.02 15.83
C TRP A 29 -11.28 2.05 16.23
N ILE A 30 -10.89 3.29 16.58
CA ILE A 30 -11.84 4.37 16.95
C ILE A 30 -12.90 4.57 15.87
N PHE A 31 -12.49 4.69 14.61
CA PHE A 31 -13.44 4.89 13.51
C PHE A 31 -14.26 3.63 13.17
N ALA A 32 -13.71 2.44 13.40
CA ALA A 32 -14.43 1.18 13.18
C ALA A 32 -15.58 0.95 14.18
N GLN A 33 -15.48 1.53 15.39
CA GLN A 33 -16.52 1.44 16.42
C GLN A 33 -17.74 2.33 16.12
N LEU A 34 -17.67 3.22 15.13
CA LEU A 34 -18.79 4.11 14.77
C LEU A 34 -19.70 3.43 13.75
N PRO A 35 -20.92 2.99 14.13
CA PRO A 35 -21.78 2.22 13.22
C PRO A 35 -22.18 3.01 11.97
N ALA A 36 -22.37 4.32 12.12
CA ALA A 36 -22.72 5.24 11.04
C ALA A 36 -21.63 5.36 9.95
N LEU A 37 -20.40 4.92 10.25
CA LEU A 37 -19.29 4.94 9.30
C LEU A 37 -19.07 3.59 8.63
N GLN A 38 -19.82 2.53 8.96
CA GLN A 38 -19.63 1.23 8.30
C GLN A 38 -20.15 1.28 6.85
N ILE A 39 -19.28 0.92 5.90
CA ILE A 39 -19.63 0.83 4.48
C ILE A 39 -20.08 -0.59 4.16
N VAL A 40 -19.32 -1.58 4.64
CA VAL A 40 -19.62 -3.00 4.56
C VAL A 40 -19.63 -3.53 5.99
N PRO A 41 -20.80 -3.80 6.57
CA PRO A 41 -20.90 -4.30 7.94
C PRO A 41 -20.02 -5.53 8.13
N GLY A 42 -19.15 -5.50 9.13
CA GLY A 42 -18.23 -6.60 9.42
C GLY A 42 -16.92 -6.64 8.64
N PHE A 43 -16.73 -5.80 7.62
CA PHE A 43 -15.57 -5.90 6.73
C PHE A 43 -14.86 -4.56 6.46
N THR A 44 -15.59 -3.45 6.29
CA THR A 44 -14.93 -2.14 6.18
C THR A 44 -15.84 -0.96 6.54
N SER A 45 -15.23 0.10 7.04
CA SER A 45 -15.86 1.38 7.40
C SER A 45 -15.17 2.52 6.65
N VAL A 46 -15.69 3.74 6.72
CA VAL A 46 -14.93 4.94 6.37
C VAL A 46 -13.70 4.97 7.27
N ARG A 47 -12.51 5.03 6.67
CA ARG A 47 -11.23 4.86 7.38
C ARG A 47 -10.34 6.09 7.17
N PRO A 48 -10.61 7.21 7.87
CA PRO A 48 -9.70 8.36 7.87
C PRO A 48 -8.27 7.98 8.31
N ALA A 49 -8.17 6.95 9.17
CA ALA A 49 -6.90 6.38 9.62
C ALA A 49 -5.98 5.88 8.49
N ASN A 50 -6.51 5.60 7.29
CA ASN A 50 -5.72 5.15 6.14
C ASN A 50 -4.72 6.19 5.62
N ALA A 51 -4.83 7.45 6.05
CA ALA A 51 -3.80 8.45 5.78
C ALA A 51 -2.49 8.17 6.52
N PHE A 52 -2.55 7.52 7.69
CA PHE A 52 -1.36 7.25 8.49
C PHE A 52 -0.37 6.31 7.79
N PRO A 53 -0.74 5.12 7.29
CA PRO A 53 0.18 4.23 6.58
C PRO A 53 0.98 4.90 5.46
N ILE A 54 0.36 5.79 4.68
CA ILE A 54 1.07 6.52 3.62
C ILE A 54 2.11 7.48 4.21
N VAL A 55 1.70 8.30 5.18
CA VAL A 55 2.56 9.30 5.79
C VAL A 55 3.71 8.64 6.56
N THR A 56 3.40 7.66 7.40
CA THR A 56 4.41 6.90 8.15
C THR A 56 5.28 6.06 7.21
N SER A 57 4.79 5.63 6.06
CA SER A 57 5.62 5.00 5.02
C SER A 57 6.67 5.96 4.52
N LEU A 58 6.27 7.14 4.05
CA LEU A 58 7.23 8.11 3.51
C LEU A 58 8.25 8.58 4.55
N LEU A 59 7.86 8.67 5.82
CA LEU A 59 8.73 9.12 6.91
C LEU A 59 9.58 7.97 7.51
N PHE A 60 8.97 6.84 7.82
CA PHE A 60 9.55 5.72 8.58
C PHE A 60 9.83 4.46 7.73
N GLY A 61 9.59 4.52 6.42
CA GLY A 61 9.99 3.52 5.43
C GLY A 61 9.54 2.10 5.78
N PRO A 62 10.46 1.12 5.85
CA PRO A 62 10.11 -0.29 6.07
C PRO A 62 9.40 -0.53 7.41
N ALA A 63 9.62 0.32 8.42
CA ALA A 63 8.92 0.23 9.70
C ALA A 63 7.41 0.39 9.52
N SER A 64 6.99 1.21 8.57
CA SER A 64 5.57 1.41 8.27
C SER A 64 4.99 0.33 7.36
N SER A 65 5.77 -0.39 6.56
CA SER A 65 5.26 -1.56 5.81
C SER A 65 4.70 -2.60 6.78
N TRP A 66 5.52 -2.96 7.77
CA TRP A 66 5.10 -3.83 8.86
C TRP A 66 4.06 -3.16 9.76
N GLY A 67 4.25 -1.88 10.06
CA GLY A 67 3.33 -1.12 10.91
C GLY A 67 1.90 -1.03 10.35
N ALA A 68 1.75 -0.88 9.04
CA ALA A 68 0.45 -0.90 8.38
C ALA A 68 -0.20 -2.29 8.43
N ALA A 69 0.56 -3.35 8.16
CA ALA A 69 0.08 -4.72 8.19
C ALA A 69 -0.42 -5.12 9.59
N PHE A 70 0.42 -4.93 10.61
CA PHE A 70 0.04 -5.20 12.00
C PHE A 70 -0.99 -4.21 12.53
N GLY A 71 -0.96 -2.95 12.09
CA GLY A 71 -1.94 -1.95 12.50
C GLY A 71 -3.36 -2.30 12.06
N ASN A 72 -3.53 -2.79 10.82
CA ASN A 72 -4.83 -3.29 10.36
C ASN A 72 -5.26 -4.53 11.15
N LEU A 73 -4.36 -5.51 11.29
CA LEU A 73 -4.64 -6.76 11.99
C LEU A 73 -5.05 -6.52 13.45
N ILE A 74 -4.32 -5.67 14.17
CA ILE A 74 -4.61 -5.39 15.58
C ILE A 74 -5.84 -4.51 15.69
N GLY A 75 -5.87 -3.36 14.99
CA GLY A 75 -6.91 -2.35 15.19
C GLY A 75 -8.28 -2.77 14.66
N TYR A 76 -8.34 -3.27 13.43
CA TYR A 76 -9.60 -3.65 12.81
C TYR A 76 -9.99 -5.08 13.12
N ASP A 77 -9.09 -6.03 12.88
CA ASP A 77 -9.44 -7.44 12.91
C ASP A 77 -9.55 -7.96 14.36
N ILE A 78 -8.52 -7.77 15.19
CA ILE A 78 -8.51 -8.28 16.57
C ILE A 78 -9.36 -7.40 17.50
N MET A 79 -9.06 -6.11 17.60
CA MET A 79 -9.74 -5.20 18.53
C MET A 79 -11.15 -4.80 18.07
N GLY A 80 -11.38 -4.80 16.75
CA GLY A 80 -12.70 -4.55 16.18
C GLY A 80 -13.62 -5.77 16.17
N GLY A 81 -13.10 -6.98 16.42
CA GLY A 81 -13.88 -8.22 16.46
C GLY A 81 -14.16 -8.84 15.08
N TYR A 82 -13.38 -8.49 14.05
CA TYR A 82 -13.56 -8.91 12.66
C TYR A 82 -12.50 -9.91 12.16
N LEU A 83 -11.78 -10.57 13.08
CA LEU A 83 -10.75 -11.54 12.76
C LEU A 83 -11.35 -12.75 12.03
N THR A 84 -10.97 -12.92 10.76
CA THR A 84 -11.41 -14.04 9.91
C THR A 84 -10.26 -14.52 9.04
N ILE A 85 -10.47 -15.55 8.22
CA ILE A 85 -9.48 -15.93 7.20
C ILE A 85 -9.25 -14.81 6.16
N GLY A 86 -10.19 -13.86 6.02
CA GLY A 86 -10.02 -12.64 5.21
C GLY A 86 -8.90 -11.72 5.73
N SER A 87 -8.57 -11.77 7.02
CA SER A 87 -7.54 -10.95 7.65
C SER A 87 -6.13 -11.23 7.10
N ILE A 88 -5.89 -12.41 6.49
CA ILE A 88 -4.63 -12.71 5.78
C ILE A 88 -4.47 -11.77 4.58
N GLY A 89 -5.51 -11.65 3.74
CA GLY A 89 -5.54 -10.69 2.65
C GLY A 89 -5.37 -9.25 3.14
N GLY A 90 -6.07 -8.89 4.22
CA GLY A 90 -5.94 -7.60 4.90
C GLY A 90 -4.50 -7.28 5.32
N PHE A 91 -3.82 -8.24 5.95
CA PHE A 91 -2.43 -8.10 6.38
C PHE A 91 -1.48 -7.86 5.20
N ILE A 92 -1.57 -8.68 4.16
CA ILE A 92 -0.70 -8.57 2.97
C ILE A 92 -1.00 -7.27 2.21
N GLY A 93 -2.28 -6.94 2.00
CA GLY A 93 -2.67 -5.70 1.31
C GLY A 93 -2.16 -4.46 2.02
N ASN A 94 -2.28 -4.41 3.34
CA ASN A 94 -1.77 -3.29 4.14
C ASN A 94 -0.24 -3.25 4.20
N PHE A 95 0.44 -4.40 4.13
CA PHE A 95 1.89 -4.43 3.95
C PHE A 95 2.28 -3.70 2.66
N PHE A 96 1.60 -3.98 1.53
CA PHE A 96 1.85 -3.27 0.26
C PHE A 96 1.44 -1.79 0.31
N PHE A 97 0.38 -1.48 1.06
CA PHE A 97 -0.05 -0.10 1.30
C PHE A 97 1.02 0.74 2.01
N GLY A 98 1.72 0.14 2.99
CA GLY A 98 2.88 0.76 3.64
C GLY A 98 4.19 0.63 2.85
N LEU A 99 4.35 -0.40 2.00
CA LEU A 99 5.58 -0.62 1.22
C LEU A 99 5.72 0.36 0.07
N LEU A 100 4.67 0.48 -0.76
CA LEU A 100 4.76 1.18 -2.03
C LEU A 100 5.14 2.66 -1.91
N PRO A 101 4.65 3.45 -0.93
CA PRO A 101 4.94 4.88 -0.89
C PRO A 101 6.41 5.20 -0.69
N TYR A 102 7.05 4.70 0.37
CA TYR A 102 8.47 4.95 0.56
C TYR A 102 9.31 4.31 -0.55
N TYR A 103 8.90 3.14 -1.05
CA TYR A 103 9.69 2.41 -2.04
C TYR A 103 9.73 3.14 -3.40
N THR A 104 8.61 3.73 -3.84
CA THR A 104 8.58 4.55 -5.06
C THR A 104 9.38 5.84 -4.90
N TYR A 105 9.37 6.46 -3.72
CA TYR A 105 10.22 7.64 -3.47
C TYR A 105 11.70 7.28 -3.41
N HIS A 106 12.05 6.23 -2.66
CA HIS A 106 13.41 5.70 -2.52
C HIS A 106 14.04 5.32 -3.88
N LYS A 107 13.25 4.80 -4.81
CA LYS A 107 13.75 4.24 -6.07
C LYS A 107 13.48 5.10 -7.30
N PHE A 108 12.35 5.79 -7.38
CA PHE A 108 11.89 6.45 -8.62
C PHE A 108 11.84 7.98 -8.52
N PHE A 109 11.25 8.55 -7.47
CA PHE A 109 11.10 10.01 -7.39
C PHE A 109 12.39 10.70 -6.93
N LYS A 110 12.69 11.86 -7.54
CA LYS A 110 13.87 12.70 -7.23
C LYS A 110 13.51 13.96 -6.42
N GLU A 111 12.25 14.08 -6.04
CA GLU A 111 11.75 15.20 -5.25
C GLU A 111 11.16 14.60 -3.98
N GLU A 112 11.40 15.26 -2.85
CA GLU A 112 10.94 14.81 -1.56
C GLU A 112 9.41 14.98 -1.41
N PRO A 113 8.73 14.14 -0.61
CA PRO A 113 7.28 14.16 -0.42
C PRO A 113 6.82 15.28 0.54
N HIS A 114 7.40 16.48 0.49
CA HIS A 114 7.06 17.56 1.42
C HIS A 114 5.67 18.19 1.18
N CYS A 115 5.04 17.96 0.02
CA CYS A 115 3.70 18.48 -0.35
C CYS A 115 3.56 20.02 -0.32
N LYS A 116 4.68 20.75 -0.42
CA LYS A 116 4.73 22.24 -0.41
C LYS A 116 4.71 22.85 -1.81
N THR A 117 5.07 22.06 -2.82
CA THR A 117 5.01 22.43 -4.25
C THR A 117 3.92 21.62 -4.92
N LEU A 118 3.33 22.15 -6.00
CA LEU A 118 2.33 21.41 -6.78
C LEU A 118 2.90 20.10 -7.34
N THR A 119 4.18 20.08 -7.71
CA THR A 119 4.84 18.87 -8.22
C THR A 119 5.04 17.82 -7.13
N SER A 120 5.49 18.20 -5.93
CA SER A 120 5.62 17.29 -4.79
C SER A 120 4.24 16.74 -4.38
N LEU A 121 3.22 17.60 -4.30
CA LEU A 121 1.85 17.20 -4.02
C LEU A 121 1.33 16.21 -5.07
N ALA A 122 1.47 16.52 -6.36
CA ALA A 122 1.01 15.61 -7.42
C ALA A 122 1.67 14.23 -7.36
N LYS A 123 2.99 14.17 -7.11
CA LYS A 123 3.71 12.89 -6.93
C LYS A 123 3.21 12.13 -5.70
N PHE A 124 2.91 12.84 -4.62
CA PHE A 124 2.33 12.26 -3.41
C PHE A 124 0.96 11.64 -3.72
N GLU A 125 0.04 12.37 -4.35
CA GLU A 125 -1.32 11.87 -4.64
C GLU A 125 -1.32 10.69 -5.61
N VAL A 126 -0.45 10.73 -6.62
CA VAL A 126 -0.23 9.62 -7.56
C VAL A 126 0.27 8.37 -6.82
N THR A 127 1.13 8.56 -5.81
CA THR A 127 1.65 7.47 -4.99
C THR A 127 0.60 6.91 -4.04
N VAL A 128 -0.20 7.78 -3.41
CA VAL A 128 -1.36 7.39 -2.59
C VAL A 128 -2.30 6.50 -3.41
N PHE A 129 -2.60 6.89 -4.65
CA PHE A 129 -3.51 6.13 -5.50
C PHE A 129 -2.94 4.76 -5.88
N LEU A 130 -1.66 4.70 -6.28
CA LEU A 130 -0.98 3.46 -6.59
C LEU A 130 -1.02 2.48 -5.39
N ALA A 131 -0.65 2.97 -4.19
CA ALA A 131 -0.65 2.15 -2.98
C ALA A 131 -2.06 1.69 -2.59
N SER A 132 -3.05 2.58 -2.71
CA SER A 132 -4.45 2.29 -2.42
C SER A 132 -5.02 1.23 -3.36
N SER A 133 -4.74 1.34 -4.65
CA SER A 133 -5.18 0.38 -5.67
C SER A 133 -4.52 -0.98 -5.49
N ALA A 134 -3.21 -1.01 -5.18
CA ALA A 134 -2.52 -2.27 -4.86
C ALA A 134 -3.13 -2.96 -3.64
N CYS A 135 -3.37 -2.20 -2.56
CA CYS A 135 -3.99 -2.72 -1.34
C CYS A 135 -5.39 -3.29 -1.63
N GLY A 136 -6.24 -2.52 -2.31
CA GLY A 136 -7.59 -2.95 -2.70
C GLY A 136 -7.58 -4.22 -3.55
N MET A 137 -6.72 -4.27 -4.56
CA MET A 137 -6.59 -5.42 -5.45
C MET A 137 -6.13 -6.69 -4.74
N ILE A 138 -5.11 -6.59 -3.86
CA ILE A 138 -4.58 -7.74 -3.11
C ILE A 138 -5.65 -8.29 -2.16
N ILE A 139 -6.30 -7.42 -1.39
CA ILE A 139 -7.35 -7.84 -0.44
C ILE A 139 -8.52 -8.45 -1.19
N ALA A 140 -9.02 -7.79 -2.24
CA ALA A 140 -10.15 -8.27 -3.02
C ALA A 140 -9.85 -9.61 -3.71
N THR A 141 -8.63 -9.82 -4.20
CA THR A 141 -8.22 -11.11 -4.78
C THR A 141 -8.28 -12.23 -3.76
N TRP A 142 -7.80 -11.98 -2.55
CA TRP A 142 -7.86 -12.97 -1.47
C TRP A 142 -9.30 -13.32 -1.08
N LEU A 143 -10.17 -12.31 -0.98
CA LEU A 143 -11.58 -12.52 -0.65
C LEU A 143 -12.34 -13.27 -1.75
N GLU A 144 -12.02 -13.00 -3.02
CA GLU A 144 -12.56 -13.74 -4.17
C GLU A 144 -12.12 -15.21 -4.15
N LEU A 145 -10.83 -15.47 -3.92
CA LEU A 145 -10.28 -16.84 -3.86
C LEU A 145 -10.86 -17.66 -2.70
N THR A 146 -11.18 -17.00 -1.59
CA THR A 146 -11.78 -17.63 -0.41
C THR A 146 -13.31 -17.70 -0.47
N GLY A 147 -13.94 -17.06 -1.47
CA GLY A 147 -15.40 -17.02 -1.64
C GLY A 147 -16.14 -16.22 -0.57
N ILE A 148 -15.45 -15.34 0.17
CA ILE A 148 -16.04 -14.58 1.28
C ILE A 148 -16.81 -13.37 0.76
N LEU A 149 -16.20 -12.61 -0.15
CA LEU A 149 -16.80 -11.41 -0.73
C LEU A 149 -16.37 -11.26 -2.20
N PRO A 150 -17.25 -10.70 -3.06
CA PRO A 150 -16.92 -10.45 -4.46
C PRO A 150 -15.80 -9.41 -4.62
N PHE A 151 -14.88 -9.66 -5.55
CA PHE A 151 -13.73 -8.81 -5.87
C PHE A 151 -14.14 -7.36 -6.15
N ALA A 152 -15.08 -7.16 -7.08
CA ALA A 152 -15.41 -5.83 -7.62
C ALA A 152 -15.87 -4.87 -6.52
N TYR A 153 -16.76 -5.37 -5.66
CA TYR A 153 -17.31 -4.60 -4.57
C TYR A 153 -16.21 -4.18 -3.58
N PHE A 154 -15.40 -5.14 -3.13
CA PHE A 154 -14.40 -4.85 -2.11
C PHE A 154 -13.23 -4.04 -2.64
N SER A 155 -12.79 -4.30 -3.88
CA SER A 155 -11.67 -3.58 -4.48
C SER A 155 -12.00 -2.10 -4.67
N VAL A 156 -13.20 -1.77 -5.15
CA VAL A 156 -13.64 -0.36 -5.33
C VAL A 156 -13.69 0.33 -3.98
N VAL A 157 -14.34 -0.29 -2.99
CA VAL A 157 -14.49 0.31 -1.66
C VAL A 157 -13.14 0.55 -1.01
N VAL A 158 -12.23 -0.42 -0.98
CA VAL A 158 -10.91 -0.26 -0.36
C VAL A 158 -10.05 0.75 -1.10
N THR A 159 -10.00 0.68 -2.44
CA THR A 159 -9.17 1.58 -3.25
C THR A 159 -9.54 3.04 -3.01
N PHE A 160 -10.83 3.39 -3.11
CA PHE A 160 -11.24 4.78 -2.95
C PHE A 160 -11.27 5.24 -1.51
N ASN A 161 -11.57 4.37 -0.55
CA ASN A 161 -11.52 4.73 0.87
C ASN A 161 -10.09 5.07 1.31
N ASN A 162 -9.11 4.24 0.92
CA ASN A 162 -7.70 4.51 1.16
C ASN A 162 -7.25 5.77 0.41
N ALA A 163 -7.62 5.92 -0.87
CA ALA A 163 -7.17 7.04 -1.69
C ALA A 163 -7.74 8.37 -1.20
N ILE A 164 -9.04 8.46 -0.92
CA ILE A 164 -9.68 9.69 -0.45
C ILE A 164 -9.12 10.12 0.91
N ALA A 165 -8.96 9.17 1.85
CA ALA A 165 -8.34 9.47 3.14
C ALA A 165 -6.90 9.98 2.96
N GLY A 166 -6.11 9.32 2.12
CA GLY A 166 -4.74 9.71 1.82
C GLY A 166 -4.64 11.06 1.11
N TRP A 167 -5.49 11.34 0.14
CA TRP A 167 -5.49 12.60 -0.62
C TRP A 167 -5.90 13.80 0.22
N ILE A 168 -6.87 13.63 1.13
CA ILE A 168 -7.35 14.74 1.95
C ILE A 168 -6.43 14.96 3.15
N LEU A 169 -6.16 13.91 3.93
CA LEU A 169 -5.45 14.03 5.20
C LEU A 169 -3.94 13.89 5.03
N GLY A 170 -3.46 13.14 4.04
CA GLY A 170 -2.04 12.90 3.81
C GLY A 170 -1.23 14.19 3.63
N PRO A 171 -1.60 15.12 2.72
CA PRO A 171 -0.88 16.38 2.55
C PRO A 171 -0.89 17.24 3.81
N ILE A 172 -1.99 17.24 4.56
CA ILE A 172 -2.11 17.97 5.84
C ILE A 172 -1.11 17.39 6.85
N LEU A 173 -1.07 16.07 6.99
CA LEU A 173 -0.15 15.38 7.89
C LEU A 173 1.31 15.56 7.45
N MET A 174 1.61 15.49 6.16
CA MET A 174 2.97 15.77 5.65
C MET A 174 3.40 17.20 5.97
N ALA A 175 2.54 18.20 5.75
CA ALA A 175 2.85 19.59 6.10
C ALA A 175 3.14 19.78 7.60
N LEU A 176 2.49 19.02 8.47
CA LEU A 176 2.67 19.09 9.93
C LEU A 176 3.92 18.35 10.42
N PHE A 177 4.21 17.17 9.86
CA PHE A 177 5.19 16.25 10.42
C PHE A 177 6.52 16.20 9.66
N TYR A 178 6.54 16.51 8.36
CA TYR A 178 7.72 16.34 7.51
C TYR A 178 8.96 17.03 8.07
N ASP A 179 8.91 18.36 8.24
CA ASP A 179 10.04 19.17 8.72
C ASP A 179 10.46 18.78 10.15
N ARG A 180 9.53 18.27 10.97
CA ARG A 180 9.82 17.87 12.35
C ARG A 180 10.58 16.55 12.38
N VAL A 181 10.12 15.56 11.62
CA VAL A 181 10.78 14.25 11.51
C VAL A 181 12.17 14.40 10.90
N GLU A 182 12.31 15.25 9.88
CA GLU A 182 13.61 15.59 9.29
C GLU A 182 14.56 16.21 10.31
N LYS A 183 14.13 17.27 11.03
CA LYS A 183 14.99 17.94 12.03
C LYS A 183 15.41 17.02 13.18
N LEU A 184 14.56 16.06 13.54
CA LEU A 184 14.84 15.09 14.59
C LEU A 184 15.73 13.93 14.11
N GLY A 185 16.06 13.84 12.82
CA GLY A 185 16.81 12.72 12.26
C GLY A 185 16.06 11.39 12.40
N LEU A 186 14.73 11.44 12.29
CA LEU A 186 13.84 10.28 12.44
C LEU A 186 13.37 9.72 11.10
N ARG A 187 13.89 10.20 9.97
CA ARG A 187 13.62 9.52 8.69
C ARG A 187 14.28 8.16 8.70
N TRP A 188 13.66 7.19 8.06
CA TRP A 188 14.17 5.83 8.04
C TRP A 188 15.60 5.71 7.49
N THR A 189 15.99 6.59 6.57
CA THR A 189 17.36 6.64 6.03
C THR A 189 18.36 7.37 6.92
N ASP A 190 17.90 8.24 7.82
CA ASP A 190 18.76 8.82 8.86
C ASP A 190 19.16 7.74 9.89
N ILE A 191 18.31 6.72 10.07
CA ILE A 191 18.55 5.57 10.96
C ILE A 191 19.27 4.43 10.23
N MET A 192 18.96 4.21 8.95
CA MET A 192 19.53 3.16 8.11
C MET A 192 20.39 3.78 6.98
N PRO A 193 21.67 4.14 7.24
CA PRO A 193 22.48 4.98 6.35
C PRO A 193 22.83 4.32 5.00
N GLY A 194 22.63 3.01 4.84
CA GLY A 194 22.84 2.29 3.58
C GLY A 194 21.77 2.52 2.51
N PHE A 195 20.75 3.35 2.80
CA PHE A 195 19.64 3.62 1.90
C PHE A 195 19.46 5.13 1.68
N LYS A 196 18.87 5.50 0.53
CA LYS A 196 18.63 6.89 0.12
C LYS A 196 17.18 7.28 0.30
N PHE A 197 16.90 8.50 0.72
CA PHE A 197 15.51 8.91 0.98
C PHE A 197 14.70 9.05 -0.32
N ILE A 198 15.37 9.58 -1.35
CA ILE A 198 14.85 9.75 -2.71
C ILE A 198 15.82 9.12 -3.72
N ALA A 199 15.34 8.92 -4.95
CA ALA A 199 16.17 8.48 -6.05
C ALA A 199 17.17 9.56 -6.49
N GLU A 200 18.45 9.23 -6.56
CA GLU A 200 19.48 10.09 -7.16
C GLU A 200 19.44 9.94 -8.70
N GLU A 201 19.31 8.71 -9.19
CA GLU A 201 19.28 8.36 -10.60
C GLU A 201 18.05 7.50 -10.96
N ARG A 202 17.63 7.58 -12.23
CA ARG A 202 16.54 6.76 -12.79
C ARG A 202 17.09 5.90 -13.91
N GLY A 203 17.52 4.70 -13.56
CA GLY A 203 17.93 3.71 -14.55
C GLY A 203 16.73 3.14 -15.32
N PHE A 204 16.98 2.61 -16.52
CA PHE A 204 15.97 1.96 -17.36
C PHE A 204 15.15 0.91 -16.59
N ARG A 205 15.81 0.06 -15.79
CA ARG A 205 15.15 -1.00 -15.00
C ARG A 205 14.16 -0.44 -13.97
N VAL A 206 14.51 0.66 -13.30
CA VAL A 206 13.63 1.31 -12.33
C VAL A 206 12.41 1.89 -13.04
N THR A 207 12.60 2.55 -14.17
CA THR A 207 11.49 3.11 -14.96
C THR A 207 10.54 2.02 -15.46
N VAL A 208 11.08 0.95 -16.04
CA VAL A 208 10.28 -0.22 -16.45
C VAL A 208 9.55 -0.81 -15.25
N GLY A 209 10.23 -1.00 -14.12
CA GLY A 209 9.62 -1.54 -12.92
C GLY A 209 8.48 -0.66 -12.38
N TYR A 210 8.66 0.66 -12.37
CA TYR A 210 7.60 1.60 -11.98
C TYR A 210 6.39 1.55 -12.92
N ILE A 211 6.61 1.44 -14.24
CA ILE A 211 5.53 1.26 -15.22
C ILE A 211 4.79 -0.06 -14.95
N LEU A 212 5.52 -1.15 -14.68
CA LEU A 212 4.92 -2.44 -14.35
C LEU A 212 4.11 -2.41 -13.05
N LEU A 213 4.49 -1.58 -12.06
CA LEU A 213 3.65 -1.36 -10.87
C LEU A 213 2.30 -0.75 -11.25
N TRP A 214 2.28 0.25 -12.12
CA TRP A 214 1.04 0.87 -12.59
C TRP A 214 0.20 -0.09 -13.42
N ILE A 215 0.82 -0.85 -14.32
CA ILE A 215 0.12 -1.86 -15.11
C ILE A 215 -0.45 -2.96 -14.19
N GLY A 216 0.33 -3.46 -13.25
CA GLY A 216 -0.07 -4.54 -12.35
C GLY A 216 -1.14 -4.11 -11.36
N PHE A 217 -0.89 -3.06 -10.58
CA PHE A 217 -1.74 -2.72 -9.45
C PHE A 217 -2.82 -1.69 -9.73
N VAL A 218 -2.72 -0.90 -10.81
CA VAL A 218 -3.74 0.09 -11.17
C VAL A 218 -4.53 -0.42 -12.36
N VAL A 219 -3.90 -0.55 -13.52
CA VAL A 219 -4.60 -1.01 -14.74
C VAL A 219 -5.20 -2.39 -14.51
N GLY A 220 -4.44 -3.32 -13.92
CA GLY A 220 -4.92 -4.65 -13.58
C GLY A 220 -6.08 -4.67 -12.60
N ASN A 221 -6.09 -3.77 -11.63
CA ASN A 221 -7.19 -3.66 -10.67
C ASN A 221 -8.49 -3.23 -11.36
N PHE A 222 -8.45 -2.14 -12.13
CA PHE A 222 -9.63 -1.63 -12.85
C PHE A 222 -10.11 -2.57 -13.97
N LEU A 223 -9.19 -3.26 -14.65
CA LEU A 223 -9.56 -4.31 -15.61
C LEU A 223 -10.25 -5.47 -14.90
N THR A 224 -9.74 -5.93 -13.76
CA THR A 224 -10.39 -7.01 -13.01
C THR A 224 -11.76 -6.58 -12.49
N MET A 225 -11.92 -5.31 -12.06
CA MET A 225 -13.25 -4.76 -11.73
C MET A 225 -14.18 -4.82 -12.95
N GLY A 226 -13.71 -4.45 -14.14
CA GLY A 226 -14.48 -4.54 -15.38
C GLY A 226 -14.94 -5.96 -15.70
N VAL A 227 -14.08 -6.95 -15.50
CA VAL A 227 -14.42 -8.38 -15.62
C VAL A 227 -15.46 -8.79 -14.58
N ALA A 228 -15.26 -8.40 -13.32
CA ALA A 228 -16.15 -8.77 -12.23
C ALA A 228 -17.54 -8.12 -12.33
N PHE A 229 -17.65 -6.92 -12.90
CA PHE A 229 -18.93 -6.26 -13.21
C PHE A 229 -19.55 -6.73 -14.53
N GLY A 230 -18.89 -7.60 -15.30
CA GLY A 230 -19.37 -8.07 -16.61
C GLY A 230 -19.31 -7.01 -17.71
N VAL A 231 -18.52 -5.95 -17.52
CA VAL A 231 -18.32 -4.86 -18.48
C VAL A 231 -17.31 -5.24 -19.57
N THR A 232 -16.37 -6.12 -19.24
CA THR A 232 -15.32 -6.60 -20.15
C THR A 232 -15.10 -8.10 -20.01
N ASP A 233 -14.72 -8.79 -21.08
CA ASP A 233 -14.32 -10.19 -20.99
C ASP A 233 -13.02 -10.36 -20.20
N ALA A 234 -12.91 -11.50 -19.51
CA ALA A 234 -11.68 -11.87 -18.82
C ALA A 234 -10.54 -12.02 -19.82
N PRO A 235 -9.45 -11.24 -19.70
CA PRO A 235 -8.26 -11.51 -20.48
C PRO A 235 -7.74 -12.90 -20.10
N PHE A 236 -7.24 -13.66 -21.07
CA PHE A 236 -6.72 -15.03 -20.85
C PHE A 236 -7.76 -16.06 -20.39
N LYS A 237 -9.07 -15.82 -20.61
CA LYS A 237 -10.17 -16.72 -20.27
C LYS A 237 -9.93 -18.16 -20.74
N GLU A 238 -9.42 -18.34 -21.96
CA GLU A 238 -9.13 -19.67 -22.54
C GLU A 238 -7.94 -20.39 -21.87
N THR A 239 -6.95 -19.64 -21.38
CA THR A 239 -5.75 -20.21 -20.73
C THR A 239 -6.01 -20.68 -19.30
N LEU A 240 -6.96 -20.04 -18.58
CA LEU A 240 -7.08 -20.15 -17.12
C LEU A 240 -8.33 -20.90 -16.65
N THR A 241 -9.35 -21.03 -17.49
CA THR A 241 -10.58 -21.79 -17.18
C THR A 241 -10.32 -23.28 -16.96
N GLY A 242 -9.19 -23.82 -17.44
CA GLY A 242 -8.78 -25.21 -17.23
C GLY A 242 -8.28 -25.56 -15.81
N TYR A 243 -8.10 -24.59 -14.92
CA TYR A 243 -7.49 -24.79 -13.59
C TYR A 243 -8.45 -24.59 -12.40
N PHE A 244 -9.77 -24.57 -12.61
CA PHE A 244 -10.79 -24.35 -11.56
C PHE A 244 -10.67 -23.02 -10.76
N ILE A 245 -9.93 -22.03 -11.28
CA ILE A 245 -9.87 -20.68 -10.71
C ILE A 245 -10.90 -19.80 -11.44
N ASN A 246 -11.74 -19.08 -10.68
CA ASN A 246 -12.67 -18.10 -11.26
C ASN A 246 -11.90 -17.10 -12.15
N PRO A 247 -12.36 -16.80 -13.38
CA PRO A 247 -11.73 -15.83 -14.28
C PRO A 247 -11.36 -14.48 -13.63
N ILE A 248 -12.12 -14.01 -12.64
CA ILE A 248 -11.83 -12.79 -11.88
C ILE A 248 -10.52 -12.93 -11.10
N ALA A 249 -10.42 -13.97 -10.27
CA ALA A 249 -9.22 -14.23 -9.48
C ALA A 249 -8.01 -14.56 -10.36
N ALA A 250 -8.22 -15.28 -11.47
CA ALA A 250 -7.15 -15.58 -12.41
C ALA A 250 -6.59 -14.29 -13.06
N THR A 251 -7.48 -13.38 -13.45
CA THR A 251 -7.09 -12.07 -14.00
C THR A 251 -6.31 -11.25 -12.97
N SER A 252 -6.82 -11.11 -11.74
CA SER A 252 -6.12 -10.32 -10.73
C SER A 252 -4.76 -10.92 -10.36
N LEU A 253 -4.63 -12.23 -10.25
CA LEU A 253 -3.36 -12.89 -9.94
C LEU A 253 -2.29 -12.60 -10.98
N ILE A 254 -2.63 -12.63 -12.28
CA ILE A 254 -1.68 -12.29 -13.36
C ILE A 254 -1.17 -10.85 -13.20
N PHE A 255 -2.08 -9.92 -12.96
CA PHE A 255 -1.71 -8.51 -12.79
C PHE A 255 -0.94 -8.24 -11.49
N ILE A 256 -1.25 -8.96 -10.41
CA ILE A 256 -0.43 -8.94 -9.19
C ILE A 256 0.99 -9.43 -9.51
N ILE A 257 1.14 -10.53 -10.26
CA ILE A 257 2.46 -11.02 -10.69
C ILE A 257 3.19 -9.95 -11.51
N ILE A 258 2.53 -9.26 -12.43
CA ILE A 258 3.13 -8.14 -13.19
C ILE A 258 3.63 -7.04 -12.24
N GLY A 259 2.84 -6.67 -11.23
CA GLY A 259 3.23 -5.69 -10.21
C GLY A 259 4.44 -6.16 -9.37
N LEU A 260 4.47 -7.44 -8.97
CA LEU A 260 5.60 -8.03 -8.25
C LEU A 260 6.88 -8.06 -9.10
N VAL A 261 6.76 -8.40 -10.39
CA VAL A 261 7.89 -8.30 -11.34
C VAL A 261 8.37 -6.85 -11.43
N GLY A 262 7.45 -5.88 -11.41
CA GLY A 262 7.78 -4.46 -11.33
C GLY A 262 8.65 -4.11 -10.11
N LEU A 263 8.29 -4.59 -8.92
CA LEU A 263 9.09 -4.41 -7.71
C LEU A 263 10.50 -5.01 -7.83
N VAL A 264 10.62 -6.19 -8.42
CA VAL A 264 11.92 -6.86 -8.66
C VAL A 264 12.77 -6.06 -9.63
N PHE A 265 12.18 -5.54 -10.72
CA PHE A 265 12.89 -4.68 -11.66
C PHE A 265 13.41 -3.40 -11.02
N MET A 266 12.61 -2.77 -10.14
CA MET A 266 13.05 -1.61 -9.36
C MET A 266 14.16 -1.95 -8.36
N GLU A 267 14.13 -3.14 -7.76
CA GLU A 267 15.19 -3.58 -6.83
C GLU A 267 16.52 -3.82 -7.55
N LEU A 268 16.47 -4.43 -8.73
CA LEU A 268 17.63 -4.72 -9.58
C LEU A 268 18.17 -3.47 -10.30
N GLY A 269 17.39 -2.39 -10.35
CA GLY A 269 17.82 -1.07 -10.79
C GLY A 269 18.61 -0.40 -9.67
N ARG A 270 19.94 -0.38 -9.79
CA ARG A 270 20.84 0.12 -8.74
C ARG A 270 20.50 1.56 -8.31
N THR A 271 20.29 1.70 -7.01
CA THR A 271 20.68 2.85 -6.19
C THR A 271 21.50 2.30 -5.02
N ARG A 272 22.68 1.73 -5.29
CA ARG A 272 23.63 1.39 -4.23
C ARG A 272 24.76 2.42 -4.30
N VAL A 273 24.91 3.19 -3.22
CA VAL A 273 26.22 3.77 -2.89
C VAL A 273 27.09 2.57 -2.52
N GLU A 274 28.26 2.49 -3.17
CA GLU A 274 29.28 1.48 -2.90
C GLU A 274 29.75 1.50 -1.44
#